data_AF-A0A812UE33-F1
#
_entry.id   AF-A0A812UE33-F1
#
_cell.length_a   1.000
_cell.length_b   1.000
_cell.length_c   1.000
_cell.angle_alpha   90.00
_cell.angle_beta   90.00
_cell.angle_gamma   90.00
#
_symmetry.space_group_name_H-M   'P 1'
#
loop_
_entity.id
_entity.type
_entity.pdbx_description
1 polymer ?
#
loop_
_entity_poly.entity_id
_entity_poly.type
_entity_poly.pdbx_seq_one_letter_code
_entity_poly.pdbx_strand_id
1 'polypeptide(L)'
;VESDVFITSDELLAIMWKNGYSDAERNAIQFTFPSDYKFHYPELSVMFDIPEEDTYKFCMRTRMEDSHIGELDHSKVKREGLIRDHWLMFGTGLFIFKTFPFFNYYFGVKVFGTSMWCYTMWHLLNRMVAKTCRRNEYMASQKTAQEVMEGEDAIVESMRRFANDAKCVEYLKTFKEDSEEKIAKYRKALVLKMKDDLSERAQKQLQAIAAFEAGMGSAMQDLVVREAAASFKEKFPTDKGMQEKAFAAAVKSLSGATVEAAEDPVAAHFASSFQSLQGVDLATAKADPKGSLAERVAFAQQAKEKEFQETFMVSAKEAEEVKALASKAKSGKDYDFSKLPADALQRLEALYTSINAKVGYSLPESLGSKPIAATGDSAANSYVDKACARV
;
A
#
# COMPACT_ATOMS: atom_id res chain seq x y z
N VAL A 1 59.60 18.38 24.31
CA VAL A 1 58.33 19.03 23.99
C VAL A 1 58.11 20.12 25.01
N GLU A 2 57.74 21.33 24.57
CA GLU A 2 57.45 22.48 25.43
C GLU A 2 56.28 22.15 26.37
N SER A 3 56.47 22.41 27.67
CA SER A 3 55.54 21.98 28.73
C SER A 3 54.15 22.61 28.67
N ASP A 4 54.05 23.83 28.14
CA ASP A 4 52.81 24.61 28.13
C ASP A 4 52.14 24.65 26.74
N VAL A 5 52.59 23.83 25.80
CA VAL A 5 52.05 23.78 24.43
C VAL A 5 51.28 22.48 24.21
N PHE A 6 50.03 22.48 24.66
CA PHE A 6 49.14 21.32 24.63
C PHE A 6 47.68 21.70 24.41
N ILE A 7 46.86 20.71 24.07
CA ILE A 7 45.40 20.75 24.18
C ILE A 7 44.92 19.70 25.16
N THR A 8 43.78 19.93 25.81
CA THR A 8 43.19 18.98 26.74
C THR A 8 42.41 17.89 26.01
N SER A 9 42.18 16.73 26.66
CA SER A 9 41.31 15.67 26.11
C SER A 9 39.93 16.19 25.71
N ASP A 10 39.32 17.05 26.52
CA ASP A 10 37.97 17.58 26.25
C ASP A 10 37.93 18.49 25.02
N GLU A 11 38.95 19.34 24.84
CA GLU A 11 39.09 20.18 23.65
C GLU A 11 39.28 19.33 22.39
N LEU A 12 40.16 18.32 22.46
CA LEU A 12 40.39 17.42 21.33
C LEU A 12 39.10 16.69 20.95
N LEU A 13 38.34 16.17 21.92
CA LEU A 13 37.07 15.49 21.68
C LEU A 13 36.00 16.42 21.10
N ALA A 14 35.97 17.69 21.51
CA ALA A 14 35.05 18.70 20.96
C ALA A 14 35.40 19.06 19.50
N ILE A 15 36.70 19.18 19.20
CA ILE A 15 37.18 19.42 17.84
C ILE A 15 36.88 18.22 16.94
N MET A 16 37.15 17.00 17.41
CA MET A 16 36.82 15.78 16.68
C MET A 16 35.33 15.69 16.36
N TRP A 17 34.46 16.03 17.32
CA TRP A 17 33.01 16.06 17.09
C TRP A 17 32.61 17.06 16.00
N LYS A 18 33.11 18.31 16.10
CA LYS A 18 32.80 19.37 15.15
C LYS A 18 33.25 19.04 13.72
N ASN A 19 34.36 18.30 13.58
CA ASN A 19 34.90 17.90 12.28
C ASN A 19 34.31 16.58 11.74
N GLY A 20 33.34 15.98 12.44
CA GLY A 20 32.63 14.79 11.95
C GLY A 20 33.36 13.47 12.14
N TYR A 21 34.31 13.39 13.09
CA TYR A 21 34.84 12.10 13.51
C TYR A 21 33.74 11.24 14.13
N SER A 22 33.84 9.93 13.93
CA SER A 22 32.84 8.99 14.40
C SER A 22 32.82 8.90 15.94
N ASP A 23 31.67 8.52 16.49
CA ASP A 23 31.57 8.30 17.94
C ASP A 23 32.47 7.15 18.40
N ALA A 24 32.77 6.17 17.54
CA ALA A 24 33.70 5.08 17.86
C ALA A 24 35.13 5.59 18.08
N GLU A 25 35.62 6.47 17.20
CA GLU A 25 36.96 7.07 17.31
C GLU A 25 37.06 7.99 18.54
N ARG A 26 36.02 8.80 18.79
CA ARG A 26 35.95 9.67 19.97
C ARG A 26 35.93 8.87 21.27
N ASN A 27 35.13 7.80 21.32
CA ASN A 27 35.08 6.90 22.46
C ASN A 27 36.43 6.20 22.69
N ALA A 28 37.13 5.81 21.62
CA ALA A 28 38.45 5.19 21.74
C ALA A 28 39.45 6.14 22.43
N ILE A 29 39.47 7.42 22.05
CA ILE A 29 40.32 8.44 22.72
C ILE A 29 39.90 8.62 24.19
N GLN A 30 38.59 8.73 24.45
CA GLN A 30 38.06 8.92 25.81
C GLN A 30 38.36 7.74 26.75
N PHE A 31 38.39 6.50 26.26
CA PHE A 31 38.72 5.33 27.07
C PHE A 31 40.23 5.11 27.21
N THR A 32 41.02 5.55 26.24
CA THR A 32 42.47 5.32 26.22
C THR A 32 43.22 6.36 27.04
N PHE A 33 42.77 7.61 27.02
CA PHE A 33 43.45 8.72 27.68
C PHE A 33 42.61 9.24 28.87
N PRO A 34 43.25 9.49 30.03
CA PRO A 34 42.60 10.18 31.15
C PRO A 34 42.04 11.56 30.76
N SER A 35 41.07 12.04 31.54
CA SER A 35 40.45 13.36 31.30
C SER A 35 41.41 14.53 31.49
N ASP A 36 42.44 14.38 32.32
CA ASP A 36 43.48 15.37 32.59
C ASP A 36 44.71 15.23 31.68
N TYR A 37 44.65 14.33 30.68
CA TYR A 37 45.73 14.15 29.73
C TYR A 37 45.91 15.39 28.84
N LYS A 38 47.19 15.73 28.59
CA LYS A 38 47.60 16.89 27.80
C LYS A 38 48.26 16.41 26.53
N PHE A 39 47.56 16.54 25.41
CA PHE A 39 48.09 16.18 24.10
C PHE A 39 49.00 17.29 23.60
N HIS A 40 50.25 16.96 23.32
CA HIS A 40 51.20 17.93 22.80
C HIS A 40 51.25 17.93 21.27
N TYR A 41 51.76 19.02 20.70
CA TYR A 41 51.80 19.22 19.26
C TYR A 41 52.48 18.08 18.45
N PRO A 42 53.53 17.35 18.92
CA PRO A 42 54.09 16.22 18.19
C PRO A 42 53.18 14.99 18.20
N GLU A 43 52.47 14.76 19.30
CA GLU A 43 51.52 13.65 19.43
C GLU A 43 50.34 13.85 18.49
N LEU A 44 49.82 15.08 18.42
CA LEU A 44 48.77 15.46 17.47
C LEU A 44 49.25 15.39 16.02
N SER A 45 50.50 15.79 15.76
CA SER A 45 51.10 15.72 14.43
C SER A 45 51.14 14.29 13.92
N VAL A 46 51.60 13.35 14.75
CA VAL A 46 51.65 11.92 14.41
C VAL A 46 50.25 11.30 14.36
N MET A 47 49.35 11.68 15.26
CA MET A 47 47.99 11.11 15.35
C MET A 47 47.11 11.48 14.16
N PHE A 48 47.26 12.70 13.62
CA PHE A 48 46.42 13.21 12.54
C PHE A 48 47.16 13.40 11.21
N ASP A 49 48.44 13.05 11.14
CA ASP A 49 49.31 13.25 9.98
C ASP A 49 49.33 14.72 9.51
N ILE A 50 49.49 15.64 10.48
CA ILE A 50 49.52 17.09 10.27
C ILE A 50 50.93 17.61 10.58
N PRO A 51 51.48 18.59 9.84
CA PRO A 51 52.80 19.16 10.15
C PRO A 51 52.90 19.70 11.59
N GLU A 52 54.02 19.42 12.26
CA GLU A 52 54.27 19.85 13.65
C GLU A 52 54.16 21.37 13.84
N GLU A 53 54.51 22.17 12.83
CA GLU A 53 54.41 23.64 12.91
C GLU A 53 52.95 24.10 13.04
N ASP A 54 52.02 23.43 12.37
CA ASP A 54 50.60 23.79 12.38
C ASP A 54 49.94 23.31 13.67
N THR A 55 50.28 22.12 14.16
CA THR A 55 49.82 21.65 15.47
C THR A 55 50.39 22.49 16.61
N TYR A 56 51.63 22.97 16.50
CA TYR A 56 52.24 23.89 17.46
C TYR A 56 51.48 25.23 17.50
N LYS A 57 51.24 25.84 16.34
CA LYS A 57 50.45 27.09 16.24
C LYS A 57 49.03 26.91 16.77
N PHE A 58 48.43 25.75 16.51
CA PHE A 58 47.10 25.43 16.99
C PHE A 58 47.06 25.35 18.53
N CYS A 59 47.92 24.53 19.14
CA CYS A 59 48.04 24.44 20.59
C CYS A 59 48.28 25.81 21.24
N MET A 60 49.18 26.62 20.66
CA MET A 60 49.45 27.97 21.16
C MET A 60 48.22 28.88 21.11
N ARG A 61 47.44 28.87 20.02
CA ARG A 61 46.21 29.67 19.92
C ARG A 61 45.19 29.26 20.97
N THR A 62 44.96 27.96 21.15
CA THR A 62 44.03 27.44 22.14
C THR A 62 44.43 27.84 23.56
N ARG A 63 45.73 27.73 23.91
CA ARG A 63 46.21 28.17 25.23
C ARG A 63 46.11 29.69 25.43
N MET A 64 46.30 30.48 24.37
CA MET A 64 46.13 31.94 24.43
C MET A 64 44.67 32.36 24.64
N GLU A 65 43.72 31.65 24.03
CA GLU A 65 42.27 31.89 24.20
C GLU A 65 41.83 31.64 25.65
N ASP A 66 42.37 30.61 26.30
CA ASP A 66 42.10 30.29 27.71
C ASP A 66 42.80 31.22 28.72
N SER A 67 43.62 32.17 28.25
CA SER A 67 44.52 32.97 29.11
C SER A 67 45.36 32.09 30.05
N HIS A 68 45.74 30.89 29.60
CA HIS A 68 46.55 29.99 30.41
C HIS A 68 47.95 30.58 30.54
N ILE A 69 48.22 31.18 31.69
CA ILE A 69 49.58 31.52 32.10
C ILE A 69 50.19 30.19 32.52
N GLY A 70 50.99 29.62 31.63
CA GLY A 70 51.71 28.36 31.88
C GLY A 70 52.52 28.41 33.19
N GLU A 71 53.07 27.27 33.57
CA GLU A 71 53.89 27.21 34.78
C GLU A 71 55.11 28.13 34.63
N LEU A 72 55.17 29.17 35.46
CA LEU A 72 56.25 30.15 35.43
C LEU A 72 57.57 29.46 35.78
N ASP A 73 58.39 29.21 34.75
CA ASP A 73 59.75 28.71 34.93
C ASP A 73 60.62 29.81 35.57
N HIS A 74 60.68 29.80 36.91
CA HIS A 74 61.46 30.73 37.72
C HIS A 74 62.95 30.79 37.31
N SER A 75 63.49 29.77 36.65
CA SER A 75 64.88 29.75 36.20
C SER A 75 65.12 30.67 35.00
N LYS A 76 64.11 30.86 34.14
CA LYS A 76 64.16 31.69 32.93
C LYS A 76 63.78 33.16 33.18
N VAL A 77 63.10 33.46 34.28
CA VAL A 77 62.62 34.82 34.62
C VAL A 77 63.52 35.51 35.66
N LYS A 78 64.82 35.20 35.69
CA LYS A 78 65.75 35.89 36.60
C LYS A 78 65.87 37.36 36.20
N ARG A 79 65.67 38.26 37.17
CA ARG A 79 65.76 39.70 36.96
C ARG A 79 67.20 40.09 36.57
N GLU A 80 67.36 40.57 35.35
CA GLU A 80 68.62 41.15 34.89
C GLU A 80 68.71 42.63 35.27
N GLY A 81 69.92 43.13 35.57
CA GLY A 81 70.15 44.57 35.78
C GLY A 81 69.89 45.12 37.18
N LEU A 82 69.99 44.30 38.23
CA LEU A 82 69.78 44.70 39.64
C LEU A 82 70.57 45.97 40.04
N ILE A 83 71.82 46.10 39.59
CA ILE A 83 72.68 47.25 39.94
C ILE A 83 72.16 48.54 39.29
N ARG A 84 71.78 48.50 38.01
CA ARG A 84 71.20 49.66 37.32
C ARG A 84 69.89 50.07 37.99
N ASP A 85 69.01 49.09 38.22
CA ASP A 85 67.70 49.34 38.84
C ASP A 85 67.86 49.87 40.27
N HIS A 86 68.85 49.40 41.02
CA HIS A 86 69.18 49.92 42.35
C HIS A 86 69.60 51.39 42.29
N TRP A 87 70.50 51.76 41.40
CA TRP A 87 70.95 53.16 41.25
C TRP A 87 69.83 54.08 40.75
N LEU A 88 68.94 53.59 39.87
CA LEU A 88 67.76 54.34 39.44
C LEU A 88 66.78 54.57 40.60
N MET A 89 66.48 53.54 41.39
CA MET A 89 65.63 53.66 42.58
C MET A 89 66.26 54.55 43.64
N PHE A 90 67.57 54.44 43.86
CA PHE A 90 68.30 55.25 44.83
C PHE A 90 68.34 56.72 44.41
N GLY A 91 68.72 57.02 43.16
CA GLY A 91 68.79 58.39 42.65
C GLY A 91 67.42 59.07 42.60
N THR A 92 66.40 58.37 42.09
CA THR A 92 65.03 58.87 42.05
C THR A 92 64.45 59.03 43.46
N GLY A 93 64.69 58.06 44.33
CA GLY A 93 64.27 58.11 45.73
C GLY A 93 64.90 59.29 46.48
N LEU A 94 66.21 59.49 46.37
CA LEU A 94 66.90 60.65 46.96
C LEU A 94 66.31 61.97 46.50
N PHE A 95 66.04 62.11 45.20
CA PHE A 95 65.45 63.34 44.67
C PHE A 95 64.02 63.56 45.17
N ILE A 96 63.18 62.52 45.19
CA ILE A 96 61.80 62.59 45.67
C ILE A 96 61.76 62.88 47.17
N PHE A 97 62.51 62.16 48.01
CA PHE A 97 62.50 62.39 49.46
C PHE A 97 63.08 63.76 49.84
N LYS A 98 64.00 64.31 49.04
CA LYS A 98 64.57 65.63 49.28
C LYS A 98 63.66 66.78 48.83
N THR A 99 62.89 66.58 47.75
CA THR A 99 62.17 67.68 47.06
C THR A 99 60.66 67.61 47.26
N PHE A 100 60.10 66.43 47.50
CA PHE A 100 58.66 66.23 47.60
C PHE A 100 58.16 66.52 49.03
N PRO A 101 57.18 67.42 49.20
CA PRO A 101 56.78 67.90 50.52
C PRO A 101 55.75 66.98 51.19
N PHE A 102 56.16 65.75 51.54
CA PHE A 102 55.31 64.74 52.20
C PHE A 102 54.65 65.22 53.51
N PHE A 103 55.18 66.28 54.13
CA PHE A 103 54.68 66.82 55.40
C PHE A 103 54.02 68.20 55.27
N ASN A 104 53.76 68.67 54.05
CA ASN A 104 53.06 69.93 53.82
C ASN A 104 51.53 69.72 53.93
N TYR A 105 50.83 70.76 54.37
CA TYR A 105 49.37 70.86 54.43
C TYR A 105 48.68 70.37 53.15
N TYR A 106 49.19 70.76 51.97
CA TYR A 106 48.63 70.32 50.69
C TYR A 106 48.68 68.80 50.55
N PHE A 107 49.78 68.15 50.93
CA PHE A 107 49.89 66.70 50.87
C PHE A 107 48.97 66.02 51.88
N GLY A 108 48.99 66.43 53.15
CA GLY A 108 48.18 65.79 54.20
C GLY A 108 46.67 65.90 53.97
N VAL A 109 46.19 67.08 53.57
CA VAL A 109 44.74 67.33 53.44
C VAL A 109 44.21 67.01 52.04
N LYS A 110 44.90 67.43 50.97
CA LYS A 110 44.40 67.26 49.60
C LYS A 110 44.85 65.94 48.99
N VAL A 111 46.14 65.65 48.99
CA VAL A 111 46.63 64.43 48.33
C VAL A 111 46.25 63.18 49.13
N PHE A 112 46.67 63.11 50.40
CA PHE A 112 46.42 61.96 51.25
C PHE A 112 44.93 61.86 51.63
N GLY A 113 44.31 62.96 52.07
CA GLY A 113 42.88 62.99 52.39
C GLY A 113 41.98 62.56 51.23
N THR A 114 42.17 63.11 50.02
CA THR A 114 41.38 62.71 48.85
C THR A 114 41.72 61.29 48.40
N SER A 115 42.98 60.86 48.43
CA SER A 115 43.35 59.47 48.07
C SER A 115 42.74 58.45 49.02
N MET A 116 42.75 58.72 50.33
CA MET A 116 42.10 57.87 51.34
C MET A 116 40.58 57.85 51.17
N TRP A 117 39.97 58.98 50.83
CA TRP A 117 38.55 59.03 50.48
C TRP A 117 38.26 58.19 49.23
N CYS A 118 39.02 58.35 48.14
CA CYS A 118 38.85 57.56 46.92
C CYS A 118 39.06 56.07 47.19
N TYR A 119 40.05 55.69 48.00
CA TYR A 119 40.31 54.31 48.37
C TYR A 119 39.19 53.70 49.21
N THR A 120 38.67 54.43 50.21
CA THR A 120 37.56 53.95 51.04
C THR A 120 36.25 53.87 50.24
N MET A 121 35.95 54.86 49.40
CA MET A 121 34.80 54.81 48.48
C MET A 121 34.93 53.67 47.48
N TRP A 122 36.12 53.42 46.94
CA TRP A 122 36.37 52.27 46.07
C TRP A 122 36.13 50.96 46.81
N HIS A 123 36.72 50.74 47.99
CA HIS A 123 36.51 49.49 48.74
C HIS A 123 35.04 49.22 49.08
N LEU A 124 34.28 50.25 49.45
CA LEU A 124 32.87 50.09 49.81
C LEU A 124 31.96 49.90 48.58
N LEU A 125 32.26 50.56 47.45
CA LEU A 125 31.35 50.65 46.31
C LEU A 125 31.83 49.91 45.05
N ASN A 126 33.05 49.35 45.03
CA ASN A 126 33.65 48.72 43.83
C ASN A 126 32.71 47.69 43.19
N ARG A 127 32.12 46.79 43.98
CA ARG A 127 31.20 45.77 43.46
C ARG A 127 29.95 46.38 42.81
N MET A 128 29.43 47.47 43.38
CA MET A 128 28.23 48.16 42.89
C MET A 128 28.53 48.94 41.60
N VAL A 129 29.65 49.66 41.57
CA VAL A 129 30.14 50.36 40.38
C VAL A 129 30.43 49.36 39.25
N ALA A 130 31.17 48.28 39.53
CA ALA A 130 31.47 47.24 38.55
C ALA A 130 30.19 46.59 37.99
N LYS A 131 29.21 46.27 38.84
CA LYS A 131 27.92 45.72 38.40
C LYS A 131 27.15 46.69 37.52
N THR A 132 27.17 47.98 37.84
CA THR A 132 26.43 49.00 37.09
C THR A 132 27.08 49.30 35.75
N CYS A 133 28.40 49.48 35.72
CA CYS A 133 29.17 49.72 34.50
C CYS A 133 29.11 48.54 33.53
N ARG A 134 29.18 47.29 34.02
CA ARG A 134 29.12 46.08 33.18
C ARG A 134 27.71 45.59 32.86
N ARG A 135 26.66 46.17 33.46
CA ARG A 135 25.29 45.71 33.25
C ARG A 135 24.88 45.77 31.79
N ASN A 136 25.16 46.89 31.12
CA ASN A 136 24.71 47.07 29.73
C ASN A 136 25.45 46.12 28.79
N GLU A 137 26.75 45.92 29.01
CA GLU A 137 27.56 44.96 28.25
C GLU A 137 27.07 43.52 28.46
N TYR A 138 26.81 43.11 29.70
CA TYR A 138 26.28 41.79 30.03
C TYR A 138 24.88 41.55 29.45
N MET A 139 23.98 42.54 29.52
CA MET A 139 22.65 42.43 28.92
C MET A 139 22.70 42.37 27.39
N ALA A 140 23.63 43.11 26.76
CA ALA A 140 23.84 43.05 25.32
C ALA A 140 24.36 41.69 24.89
N SER A 141 25.37 41.13 25.58
CA SER A 141 25.90 39.81 25.25
C SER A 141 24.87 38.69 25.45
N GLN A 142 24.07 38.75 26.52
CA GLN A 142 22.96 37.82 26.73
C GLN A 142 21.92 37.90 25.62
N LYS A 143 21.50 39.12 25.24
CA LYS A 143 20.50 39.31 24.19
C LYS A 143 21.01 38.79 22.84
N THR A 144 22.24 39.10 22.47
CA THR A 144 22.84 38.60 21.23
C THR A 144 22.95 37.07 21.23
N ALA A 145 23.37 36.45 22.35
CA ALA A 145 23.43 34.99 22.45
C ALA A 145 22.03 34.37 22.29
N GLN A 146 21.00 34.97 22.90
CA GLN A 146 19.62 34.51 22.77
C GLN A 146 19.10 34.63 21.33
N GLU A 147 19.31 35.76 20.68
CA GLU A 147 18.87 35.99 19.29
C GLU A 147 19.55 35.03 18.30
N VAL A 148 20.83 34.71 18.53
CA VAL A 148 21.55 33.70 17.73
C VAL A 148 20.95 32.31 17.94
N MET A 149 20.76 31.88 19.18
CA MET A 149 20.15 30.56 19.46
C MET A 149 18.74 30.44 18.87
N GLU A 150 17.89 31.45 19.05
CA GLU A 150 16.53 31.47 18.48
C GLU A 150 16.55 31.44 16.94
N GLY A 151 17.49 32.17 16.33
CA GLY A 151 17.68 32.17 14.88
C GLY A 151 18.16 30.81 14.34
N GLU A 152 19.14 30.20 14.99
CA GLU A 152 19.66 28.88 14.63
C GLU A 152 18.57 27.79 14.76
N ASP A 153 17.81 27.80 15.85
CA ASP A 153 16.70 26.86 16.07
C ASP A 153 15.62 27.00 14.99
N ALA A 154 15.24 28.22 14.64
CA ALA A 154 14.24 28.48 13.59
C ALA A 154 14.71 28.00 12.20
N ILE A 155 16.01 28.15 11.90
CA ILE A 155 16.61 27.65 10.66
C ILE A 155 16.58 26.12 10.66
N VAL A 156 17.01 25.48 11.76
CA VAL A 156 17.01 24.01 11.89
C VAL A 156 15.59 23.45 11.75
N GLU A 157 14.59 24.08 12.36
CA GLU A 157 13.19 23.66 12.22
C GLU A 157 12.72 23.76 10.76
N SER A 158 13.04 24.87 10.09
CA SER A 158 12.69 25.07 8.68
C SER A 158 13.36 24.03 7.79
N MET A 159 14.64 23.74 8.00
CA MET A 159 15.36 22.69 7.27
C MET A 159 14.74 21.31 7.49
N ARG A 160 14.32 20.99 8.73
CA ARG A 160 13.63 19.73 9.03
C ARG A 160 12.30 19.59 8.31
N ARG A 161 11.54 20.68 8.15
CA ARG A 161 10.27 20.68 7.40
C ARG A 161 10.49 20.32 5.92
N PHE A 162 11.53 20.87 5.29
CA PHE A 162 11.85 20.62 3.87
C PHE A 162 12.71 19.37 3.62
N ALA A 163 13.17 18.68 4.68
CA ALA A 163 14.03 17.51 4.54
C ALA A 163 13.39 16.37 3.72
N ASN A 164 12.06 16.31 3.66
CA ASN A 164 11.33 15.28 2.93
C ASN A 164 10.99 15.63 1.48
N ASP A 165 11.25 16.87 1.03
CA ASP A 165 10.84 17.31 -0.31
C ASP A 165 11.54 16.50 -1.42
N ALA A 166 12.74 16.00 -1.15
CA ALA A 166 13.47 15.11 -2.05
C ALA A 166 12.71 13.79 -2.35
N LYS A 167 11.84 13.32 -1.45
CA LYS A 167 11.05 12.08 -1.63
C LYS A 167 10.01 12.21 -2.74
N CYS A 168 9.58 13.42 -3.09
CA CYS A 168 8.63 13.64 -4.17
C CYS A 168 9.16 13.08 -5.51
N VAL A 169 10.45 13.30 -5.79
CA VAL A 169 11.11 12.79 -7.00
C VAL A 169 11.21 11.27 -6.98
N GLU A 170 11.46 10.69 -5.81
CA GLU A 170 11.49 9.23 -5.63
C GLU A 170 10.12 8.60 -5.96
N TYR A 171 9.04 9.15 -5.40
CA TYR A 171 7.68 8.68 -5.68
C TYR A 171 7.28 8.83 -7.15
N LEU A 172 7.74 9.88 -7.81
CA LEU A 172 7.44 10.10 -9.23
C LEU A 172 8.19 9.10 -10.13
N LYS A 173 9.40 8.70 -9.74
CA LYS A 173 10.15 7.64 -10.45
C LYS A 173 9.48 6.28 -10.29
N THR A 174 9.08 5.92 -9.07
CA THR A 174 8.44 4.62 -8.81
C THR A 174 7.07 4.51 -9.47
N PHE A 175 6.34 5.61 -9.66
CA PHE A 175 5.01 5.61 -10.28
C PHE A 175 4.99 4.93 -11.66
N LYS A 176 6.00 5.16 -12.51
CA LYS A 176 6.06 4.56 -13.84
C LYS A 176 6.23 3.04 -13.75
N GLU A 177 7.21 2.59 -12.97
CA GLU A 177 7.53 1.17 -12.78
C GLU A 177 6.34 0.41 -12.17
N ASP A 178 5.74 0.97 -11.11
CA ASP A 178 4.56 0.42 -10.46
C ASP A 178 3.36 0.31 -11.41
N SER A 179 3.15 1.33 -12.24
CA SER A 179 2.01 1.36 -13.17
C SER A 179 2.16 0.32 -14.27
N GLU A 180 3.36 0.17 -14.85
CA GLU A 180 3.64 -0.85 -15.87
C GLU A 180 3.45 -2.26 -15.31
N GLU A 181 3.94 -2.53 -14.10
CA GLU A 181 3.77 -3.83 -13.43
C GLU A 181 2.29 -4.11 -13.11
N LYS A 182 1.58 -3.12 -12.56
CA LYS A 182 0.16 -3.25 -12.21
C LYS A 182 -0.72 -3.48 -13.44
N ILE A 183 -0.43 -2.82 -14.57
CA ILE A 183 -1.17 -3.06 -15.83
C ILE A 183 -0.97 -4.49 -16.33
N ALA A 184 0.25 -5.04 -16.24
CA ALA A 184 0.51 -6.42 -16.62
C ALA A 184 -0.27 -7.41 -15.74
N LYS A 185 -0.25 -7.20 -14.41
CA LYS A 185 -1.03 -8.00 -13.45
C LYS A 185 -2.54 -7.87 -13.69
N TYR A 186 -3.02 -6.66 -13.98
CA TYR A 186 -4.43 -6.39 -14.26
C TYR A 186 -4.92 -7.11 -15.52
N ARG A 187 -4.15 -7.09 -16.61
CA ARG A 187 -4.49 -7.85 -17.84
C ARG A 187 -4.61 -9.34 -17.57
N LYS A 188 -3.68 -9.91 -16.80
CA LYS A 188 -3.75 -11.33 -16.39
C LYS A 188 -4.99 -11.63 -15.55
N ALA A 189 -5.31 -10.75 -14.59
CA ALA A 189 -6.49 -10.89 -13.76
C ALA A 189 -7.79 -10.79 -14.57
N LEU A 190 -7.86 -9.90 -15.57
CA LEU A 190 -9.02 -9.81 -16.47
C LEU A 190 -9.24 -11.10 -17.26
N VAL A 191 -8.17 -11.70 -17.82
CA VAL A 191 -8.28 -12.96 -18.55
C VAL A 191 -8.75 -14.10 -17.63
N LEU A 192 -8.24 -14.14 -16.39
CA LEU A 192 -8.70 -15.12 -15.40
C LEU A 192 -10.17 -14.92 -15.07
N LYS A 193 -10.61 -13.68 -14.84
CA LYS A 193 -12.01 -13.37 -14.60
C LYS A 193 -12.89 -13.82 -15.78
N MET A 194 -12.49 -13.56 -17.03
CA MET A 194 -13.23 -14.02 -18.21
C MET A 194 -13.35 -15.55 -18.26
N LYS A 195 -12.29 -16.27 -17.89
CA LYS A 195 -12.31 -17.74 -17.78
C LYS A 195 -13.26 -18.20 -16.68
N ASP A 196 -13.25 -17.55 -15.53
CA ASP A 196 -14.10 -17.89 -14.39
C ASP A 196 -15.57 -17.62 -14.73
N ASP A 197 -15.88 -16.46 -15.31
CA ASP A 197 -17.23 -16.10 -15.78
C ASP A 197 -17.75 -17.11 -16.83
N LEU A 198 -16.88 -17.59 -17.72
CA LEU A 198 -17.22 -18.64 -18.70
C LEU A 198 -17.49 -19.99 -18.02
N SER A 199 -16.66 -20.35 -17.04
CA SER A 199 -16.79 -21.61 -16.31
C SER A 199 -18.07 -21.61 -15.46
N GLU A 200 -18.37 -20.51 -14.78
CA GLU A 200 -19.57 -20.34 -13.96
C GLU A 200 -20.83 -20.41 -14.83
N ARG A 201 -20.85 -19.74 -15.99
CA ARG A 201 -21.99 -19.77 -16.90
C ARG A 201 -22.22 -21.16 -17.49
N ALA A 202 -21.16 -21.84 -17.91
CA ALA A 202 -21.24 -23.22 -18.39
C ALA A 202 -21.75 -24.17 -17.28
N GLN A 203 -21.25 -24.02 -16.05
CA GLN A 203 -21.70 -24.83 -14.91
C GLN A 203 -23.18 -24.59 -14.58
N LYS A 204 -23.63 -23.33 -14.55
CA LYS A 204 -25.05 -22.98 -14.36
C LYS A 204 -25.92 -23.61 -15.44
N GLN A 205 -25.46 -23.59 -16.70
CA GLN A 205 -26.21 -24.17 -17.80
C GLN A 205 -26.32 -25.70 -17.69
N LEU A 206 -25.21 -26.39 -17.37
CA LEU A 206 -25.21 -27.83 -17.13
C LEU A 206 -26.10 -28.22 -15.94
N GLN A 207 -26.11 -27.41 -14.88
CA GLN A 207 -26.99 -27.61 -13.73
C GLN A 207 -28.46 -27.43 -14.10
N ALA A 208 -28.80 -26.42 -14.92
CA ALA A 208 -30.15 -26.21 -15.41
C ALA A 208 -30.64 -27.36 -16.29
N ILE A 209 -29.77 -27.87 -17.18
CA ILE A 209 -30.05 -29.05 -18.01
C ILE A 209 -30.30 -30.27 -17.11
N ALA A 210 -29.40 -30.57 -16.18
CA ALA A 210 -29.54 -31.71 -15.27
C ALA A 210 -30.81 -31.63 -14.40
N ALA A 211 -31.17 -30.43 -13.93
CA ALA A 211 -32.39 -30.20 -13.17
C ALA A 211 -33.65 -30.40 -14.03
N PHE A 212 -33.62 -29.95 -15.29
CA PHE A 212 -34.72 -30.18 -16.23
C PHE A 212 -34.88 -31.67 -16.56
N GLU A 213 -33.78 -32.38 -16.82
CA GLU A 213 -33.78 -33.83 -17.07
C GLU A 213 -34.31 -34.62 -15.87
N ALA A 214 -33.87 -34.28 -14.64
CA ALA A 214 -34.39 -34.91 -13.43
C ALA A 214 -35.89 -34.62 -13.23
N GLY A 215 -36.32 -33.39 -13.48
CA GLY A 215 -37.72 -32.99 -13.45
C GLY A 215 -38.56 -33.73 -14.50
N MET A 216 -38.04 -33.88 -15.71
CA MET A 216 -38.66 -34.66 -16.78
C MET A 216 -38.77 -36.13 -16.38
N GLY A 217 -37.70 -36.74 -15.88
CA GLY A 217 -37.70 -38.13 -15.43
C GLY A 217 -38.76 -38.40 -14.34
N SER A 218 -38.84 -37.53 -13.34
CA SER A 218 -39.86 -37.63 -12.28
C SER A 218 -41.28 -37.41 -12.81
N ALA A 219 -41.49 -36.41 -13.66
CA ALA A 219 -42.80 -36.13 -14.27
C ALA A 219 -43.26 -37.27 -15.19
N MET A 220 -42.35 -37.91 -15.93
CA MET A 220 -42.68 -39.07 -16.75
C MET A 220 -43.07 -40.28 -15.89
N GLN A 221 -42.37 -40.54 -14.78
CA GLN A 221 -42.74 -41.61 -13.86
C GLN A 221 -44.15 -41.39 -13.27
N ASP A 222 -44.45 -40.18 -12.82
CA ASP A 222 -45.77 -39.83 -12.29
C ASP A 222 -46.86 -39.97 -13.37
N LEU A 223 -46.59 -39.48 -14.59
CA LEU A 223 -47.51 -39.60 -15.72
C LEU A 223 -47.80 -41.07 -16.07
N VAL A 224 -46.77 -41.90 -16.14
CA VAL A 224 -46.91 -43.34 -16.43
C VAL A 224 -47.80 -44.02 -15.39
N VAL A 225 -47.63 -43.72 -14.11
CA VAL A 225 -48.47 -44.27 -13.03
C VAL A 225 -49.90 -43.73 -13.11
N ARG A 226 -50.08 -42.43 -13.35
CA ARG A 226 -51.38 -41.78 -13.44
C ARG A 226 -52.19 -42.27 -14.64
N GLU A 227 -51.57 -42.42 -15.80
CA GLU A 227 -52.22 -42.93 -17.01
C GLU A 227 -52.50 -44.44 -16.90
N ALA A 228 -51.62 -45.22 -16.26
CA ALA A 228 -51.90 -46.63 -15.95
C ALA A 228 -53.11 -46.76 -15.00
N ALA A 229 -53.22 -45.90 -13.99
CA ALA A 229 -54.37 -45.83 -13.09
C ALA A 229 -55.65 -45.39 -13.80
N ALA A 230 -55.57 -44.41 -14.70
CA ALA A 230 -56.71 -43.94 -15.50
C ALA A 230 -57.20 -45.05 -16.45
N SER A 231 -56.29 -45.71 -17.16
CA SER A 231 -56.59 -46.87 -18.01
C SER A 231 -57.26 -47.99 -17.21
N PHE A 232 -56.80 -48.26 -15.98
CA PHE A 232 -57.45 -49.25 -15.11
C PHE A 232 -58.88 -48.83 -14.72
N LYS A 233 -59.08 -47.56 -14.33
CA LYS A 233 -60.41 -47.02 -14.00
C LYS A 233 -61.38 -47.06 -15.17
N GLU A 234 -60.89 -46.91 -16.40
CA GLU A 234 -61.71 -47.01 -17.63
C GLU A 234 -62.07 -48.46 -17.95
N LYS A 235 -61.14 -49.42 -17.78
CA LYS A 235 -61.33 -50.83 -18.13
C LYS A 235 -62.08 -51.64 -17.07
N PHE A 236 -61.82 -51.40 -15.78
CA PHE A 236 -62.37 -52.19 -14.69
C PHE A 236 -63.92 -52.27 -14.65
N PRO A 237 -64.68 -51.20 -14.93
CA PRO A 237 -66.15 -51.27 -14.93
C PRO A 237 -66.74 -52.10 -16.08
N THR A 238 -65.99 -52.26 -17.18
CA THR A 238 -66.47 -52.90 -18.40
C THR A 238 -65.97 -54.33 -18.58
N ASP A 239 -64.89 -54.71 -17.89
CA ASP A 239 -64.32 -56.05 -17.92
C ASP A 239 -64.82 -56.92 -16.74
N LYS A 240 -65.79 -57.79 -17.03
CA LYS A 240 -66.33 -58.75 -16.05
C LYS A 240 -65.26 -59.71 -15.51
N GLY A 241 -64.25 -60.07 -16.32
CA GLY A 241 -63.18 -60.95 -15.91
C GLY A 241 -62.24 -60.31 -14.88
N MET A 242 -62.02 -59.00 -14.95
CA MET A 242 -61.28 -58.27 -13.90
C MET A 242 -62.08 -58.17 -12.60
N GLN A 243 -63.40 -58.02 -12.67
CA GLN A 243 -64.27 -57.97 -11.48
C GLN A 243 -64.35 -59.30 -10.75
N GLU A 244 -64.45 -60.41 -11.49
CA GLU A 244 -64.44 -61.77 -10.93
C GLU A 244 -63.08 -62.10 -10.29
N LYS A 245 -61.97 -61.71 -10.92
CA LYS A 245 -60.62 -61.84 -10.35
C LYS A 245 -60.43 -61.00 -9.09
N ALA A 246 -60.97 -59.78 -9.05
CA ALA A 246 -60.93 -58.94 -7.86
C ALA A 246 -61.68 -59.59 -6.69
N PHE A 247 -62.85 -60.17 -6.97
CA PHE A 247 -63.64 -60.89 -5.96
C PHE A 247 -62.92 -62.16 -5.48
N ALA A 248 -62.35 -62.95 -6.40
CA ALA A 248 -61.58 -64.15 -6.07
C ALA A 248 -60.33 -63.84 -5.23
N ALA A 249 -59.60 -62.77 -5.58
CA ALA A 249 -58.45 -62.29 -4.82
C ALA A 249 -58.85 -61.82 -3.41
N ALA A 250 -59.98 -61.11 -3.28
CA ALA A 250 -60.51 -60.69 -1.98
C ALA A 250 -60.92 -61.89 -1.10
N VAL A 251 -61.59 -62.89 -1.66
CA VAL A 251 -61.95 -64.14 -0.95
C VAL A 251 -60.71 -64.91 -0.50
N LYS A 252 -59.67 -64.97 -1.35
CA LYS A 252 -58.39 -65.61 -1.04
C LYS A 252 -57.60 -64.85 0.04
N SER A 253 -57.64 -63.52 0.02
CA SER A 253 -57.04 -62.70 1.08
C SER A 253 -57.76 -62.86 2.42
N LEU A 254 -59.09 -62.96 2.42
CA LEU A 254 -59.89 -63.16 3.63
C LEU A 254 -59.70 -64.56 4.24
N SER A 255 -59.30 -65.56 3.45
CA SER A 255 -58.96 -66.89 3.94
C SER A 255 -57.53 -67.01 4.50
N GLY A 256 -56.79 -65.89 4.57
CA GLY A 256 -55.43 -65.83 5.14
C GLY A 256 -54.32 -66.32 4.21
N ALA A 257 -54.62 -66.61 2.94
CA ALA A 257 -53.63 -66.96 1.94
C ALA A 257 -52.99 -65.70 1.31
N THR A 258 -51.69 -65.75 1.03
CA THR A 258 -50.99 -64.68 0.31
C THR A 258 -51.48 -64.58 -1.12
N VAL A 259 -51.88 -63.38 -1.53
CA VAL A 259 -52.27 -63.04 -2.90
C VAL A 259 -51.02 -62.60 -3.66
N GLU A 260 -50.68 -63.28 -4.75
CA GLU A 260 -49.55 -62.88 -5.59
C GLU A 260 -49.93 -61.72 -6.52
N ALA A 261 -48.95 -60.96 -7.00
CA ALA A 261 -49.18 -59.80 -7.88
C ALA A 261 -49.89 -60.15 -9.21
N ALA A 262 -49.85 -61.41 -9.63
CA ALA A 262 -50.57 -61.90 -10.82
C ALA A 262 -52.06 -62.22 -10.55
N GLU A 263 -52.44 -62.37 -9.28
CA GLU A 263 -53.79 -62.76 -8.85
C GLU A 263 -54.66 -61.55 -8.52
N ASP A 264 -54.04 -60.44 -8.09
CA ASP A 264 -54.72 -59.15 -7.96
C ASP A 264 -54.81 -58.46 -9.34
N PRO A 265 -56.03 -58.18 -9.85
CA PRO A 265 -56.20 -57.52 -11.15
C PRO A 265 -55.60 -56.11 -11.21
N VAL A 266 -55.42 -55.41 -10.07
CA VAL A 266 -54.74 -54.11 -10.04
C VAL A 266 -53.24 -54.30 -10.30
N ALA A 267 -52.57 -55.10 -9.47
CA ALA A 267 -51.14 -55.37 -9.63
C ALA A 267 -50.81 -55.99 -11.00
N ALA A 268 -51.65 -56.90 -11.51
CA ALA A 268 -51.48 -57.50 -12.83
C ALA A 268 -51.65 -56.48 -13.98
N HIS A 269 -52.58 -55.54 -13.87
CA HIS A 269 -52.76 -54.46 -14.86
C HIS A 269 -51.56 -53.50 -14.86
N PHE A 270 -51.04 -53.12 -13.70
CA PHE A 270 -49.85 -52.26 -13.61
C PHE A 270 -48.59 -52.97 -14.14
N ALA A 271 -48.36 -54.23 -13.77
CA ALA A 271 -47.22 -55.01 -14.25
C ALA A 271 -47.24 -55.19 -15.78
N SER A 272 -48.41 -55.53 -16.36
CA SER A 272 -48.56 -55.64 -17.82
C SER A 272 -48.43 -54.29 -18.52
N SER A 273 -48.94 -53.22 -17.92
CA SER A 273 -48.79 -51.85 -18.43
C SER A 273 -47.31 -51.43 -18.48
N PHE A 274 -46.54 -51.70 -17.43
CA PHE A 274 -45.10 -51.38 -17.40
C PHE A 274 -44.28 -52.27 -18.34
N GLN A 275 -44.61 -53.57 -18.45
CA GLN A 275 -43.99 -54.45 -19.43
C GLN A 275 -44.29 -54.00 -20.87
N SER A 276 -45.49 -53.49 -21.14
CA SER A 276 -45.86 -52.97 -22.46
C SER A 276 -45.11 -51.68 -22.85
N LEU A 277 -44.56 -50.95 -21.87
CA LEU A 277 -43.70 -49.79 -22.07
C LEU A 277 -42.21 -50.18 -22.16
N GLN A 278 -41.83 -51.35 -21.65
CA GLN A 278 -40.46 -51.80 -21.61
C GLN A 278 -39.97 -52.19 -23.02
N GLY A 279 -38.98 -51.46 -23.54
CA GLY A 279 -38.42 -51.68 -24.88
C GLY A 279 -39.13 -50.92 -26.00
N VAL A 280 -40.12 -50.07 -25.69
CA VAL A 280 -40.72 -49.15 -26.66
C VAL A 280 -39.84 -47.92 -26.81
N ASP A 281 -39.47 -47.58 -28.05
CA ASP A 281 -38.84 -46.30 -28.35
C ASP A 281 -39.90 -45.19 -28.41
N LEU A 282 -40.04 -44.49 -27.29
CA LEU A 282 -41.01 -43.41 -27.12
C LEU A 282 -40.69 -42.16 -27.99
N ALA A 283 -39.48 -42.06 -28.54
CA ALA A 283 -39.10 -40.98 -29.45
C ALA A 283 -39.72 -41.15 -30.85
N THR A 284 -39.95 -42.40 -31.28
CA THR A 284 -40.49 -42.74 -32.61
C THR A 284 -41.92 -43.31 -32.57
N ALA A 285 -42.42 -43.63 -31.38
CA ALA A 285 -43.79 -44.10 -31.18
C ALA A 285 -44.84 -43.07 -31.62
N LYS A 286 -45.99 -43.58 -32.08
CA LYS A 286 -47.14 -42.77 -32.48
C LYS A 286 -47.67 -42.00 -31.27
N ALA A 287 -47.61 -40.68 -31.31
CA ALA A 287 -48.09 -39.83 -30.23
C ALA A 287 -49.58 -39.55 -30.39
N ASP A 288 -50.40 -40.00 -29.44
CA ASP A 288 -51.85 -39.74 -29.40
C ASP A 288 -52.30 -39.45 -27.96
N PRO A 289 -52.88 -38.27 -27.66
CA PRO A 289 -53.35 -37.92 -26.33
C PRO A 289 -54.53 -38.77 -25.82
N LYS A 290 -55.16 -39.58 -26.69
CA LYS A 290 -56.27 -40.49 -26.32
C LYS A 290 -55.99 -41.96 -26.64
N GLY A 291 -54.78 -42.27 -27.12
CA GLY A 291 -54.39 -43.61 -27.53
C GLY A 291 -54.14 -44.58 -26.37
N SER A 292 -53.41 -45.65 -26.67
CA SER A 292 -52.89 -46.59 -25.67
C SER A 292 -51.90 -45.91 -24.71
N LEU A 293 -51.60 -46.56 -23.57
CA LEU A 293 -50.68 -46.03 -22.57
C LEU A 293 -49.33 -45.59 -23.17
N ALA A 294 -48.77 -46.39 -24.08
CA ALA A 294 -47.53 -46.06 -24.79
C ALA A 294 -47.66 -44.82 -25.68
N GLU A 295 -48.79 -44.63 -26.35
CA GLU A 295 -49.04 -43.46 -27.22
C GLU A 295 -49.27 -42.17 -26.43
N ARG A 296 -49.90 -42.25 -25.26
CA ARG A 296 -50.10 -41.11 -24.34
C ARG A 296 -48.80 -40.68 -23.66
N VAL A 297 -48.00 -41.64 -23.22
CA VAL A 297 -46.68 -41.39 -22.62
C VAL A 297 -45.70 -40.85 -23.67
N ALA A 298 -45.72 -41.40 -24.90
CA ALA A 298 -44.93 -40.89 -26.03
C ALA A 298 -45.32 -39.45 -26.40
N PHE A 299 -46.62 -39.10 -26.39
CA PHE A 299 -47.07 -37.73 -26.64
C PHE A 299 -46.51 -36.74 -25.61
N ALA A 300 -46.56 -37.07 -24.32
CA ALA A 300 -46.04 -36.20 -23.28
C ALA A 300 -44.51 -36.10 -23.30
N GLN A 301 -43.80 -37.20 -23.57
CA GLN A 301 -42.35 -37.19 -23.73
C GLN A 301 -41.91 -36.32 -24.91
N GLN A 302 -42.53 -36.49 -26.08
CA GLN A 302 -42.21 -35.68 -27.26
C GLN A 302 -42.54 -34.19 -27.06
N ALA A 303 -43.58 -33.86 -26.29
CA ALA A 303 -43.88 -32.47 -25.93
C ALA A 303 -42.81 -31.88 -25.01
N LYS A 304 -42.34 -32.63 -24.00
CA LYS A 304 -41.28 -32.20 -23.08
C LYS A 304 -39.90 -32.13 -23.73
N GLU A 305 -39.61 -33.03 -24.65
CA GLU A 305 -38.40 -33.00 -25.48
C GLU A 305 -38.37 -31.75 -26.38
N LYS A 306 -39.51 -31.35 -26.95
CA LYS A 306 -39.60 -30.08 -27.70
C LYS A 306 -39.38 -28.87 -26.81
N GLU A 307 -39.98 -28.85 -25.62
CA GLU A 307 -39.76 -27.78 -24.62
C GLU A 307 -38.28 -27.68 -24.22
N PHE A 308 -37.61 -28.83 -24.05
CA PHE A 308 -36.17 -28.90 -23.80
C PHE A 308 -35.37 -28.30 -24.96
N GLN A 309 -35.64 -28.73 -26.19
CA GLN A 309 -34.94 -28.24 -27.38
C GLN A 309 -35.14 -26.73 -27.62
N GLU A 310 -36.33 -26.19 -27.38
CA GLU A 310 -36.61 -24.76 -27.53
C GLU A 310 -35.88 -23.90 -26.47
N THR A 311 -35.68 -24.46 -25.28
CA THR A 311 -35.08 -23.77 -24.13
C THR A 311 -33.55 -23.80 -24.16
N PHE A 312 -32.97 -24.96 -24.49
CA PHE A 312 -31.53 -25.21 -24.36
C PHE A 312 -30.79 -25.33 -25.71
N MET A 313 -31.50 -25.44 -26.83
CA MET A 313 -30.90 -25.54 -28.16
C MET A 313 -31.33 -24.38 -29.06
N VAL A 314 -30.55 -24.18 -30.13
CA VAL A 314 -30.88 -23.21 -31.17
C VAL A 314 -31.91 -23.84 -32.11
N SER A 315 -33.04 -23.16 -32.27
CA SER A 315 -34.09 -23.64 -33.18
C SER A 315 -33.68 -23.47 -34.64
N ALA A 316 -34.20 -24.33 -35.52
CA ALA A 316 -33.99 -24.21 -36.95
C ALA A 316 -34.45 -22.83 -37.49
N LYS A 317 -35.52 -22.27 -36.90
CA LYS A 317 -36.06 -20.94 -37.26
C LYS A 317 -35.07 -19.82 -36.94
N GLU A 318 -34.46 -19.84 -35.75
CA GLU A 318 -33.44 -18.86 -35.36
C GLU A 318 -32.22 -18.96 -36.28
N ALA A 319 -31.79 -20.17 -36.63
CA ALA A 319 -30.67 -20.38 -37.56
C ALA A 319 -30.97 -19.87 -38.98
N GLU A 320 -32.20 -20.08 -39.48
CA GLU A 320 -32.65 -19.54 -40.77
C GLU A 320 -32.74 -18.01 -40.75
N GLU A 321 -33.21 -17.40 -39.65
CA GLU A 321 -33.28 -15.95 -39.47
C GLU A 321 -31.89 -15.31 -39.48
N VAL A 322 -30.93 -15.89 -38.74
CA VAL A 322 -29.52 -15.46 -38.75
C VAL A 322 -28.93 -15.58 -40.17
N LYS A 323 -29.18 -16.70 -40.86
CA LYS A 323 -28.69 -16.92 -42.24
C LYS A 323 -29.28 -15.90 -43.22
N ALA A 324 -30.56 -15.56 -43.08
CA ALA A 324 -31.22 -14.55 -43.90
C ALA A 324 -30.62 -13.16 -43.67
N LEU A 325 -30.41 -12.76 -42.41
CA LEU A 325 -29.79 -11.48 -42.05
C LEU A 325 -28.32 -11.40 -42.50
N ALA A 326 -27.54 -12.47 -42.28
CA ALA A 326 -26.15 -12.56 -42.72
C ALA A 326 -26.02 -12.51 -44.24
N SER A 327 -26.97 -13.06 -44.99
CA SER A 327 -26.97 -13.00 -46.45
C SER A 327 -27.08 -11.56 -46.98
N LYS A 328 -27.75 -10.66 -46.25
CA LYS A 328 -27.88 -9.23 -46.58
C LYS A 328 -26.61 -8.44 -46.29
N ALA A 329 -25.78 -8.93 -45.37
CA ALA A 329 -24.48 -8.36 -45.04
C ALA A 329 -23.34 -8.93 -45.90
N LYS A 330 -23.61 -9.91 -46.78
CA LYS A 330 -22.56 -10.58 -47.55
C LYS A 330 -21.99 -9.65 -48.62
N SER A 331 -20.70 -9.36 -48.54
CA SER A 331 -19.97 -8.53 -49.48
C SER A 331 -18.81 -9.33 -50.08
N GLY A 332 -19.09 -10.11 -51.12
CA GLY A 332 -18.10 -11.00 -51.75
C GLY A 332 -17.83 -12.25 -50.90
N LYS A 333 -16.58 -12.44 -50.44
CA LYS A 333 -16.18 -13.55 -49.55
C LYS A 333 -16.37 -13.23 -48.06
N ASP A 334 -16.48 -11.94 -47.73
CA ASP A 334 -16.57 -11.46 -46.36
C ASP A 334 -17.97 -10.93 -46.03
N TYR A 335 -18.25 -10.75 -44.74
CA TYR A 335 -19.47 -10.13 -44.24
C TYR A 335 -19.15 -8.71 -43.81
N ASP A 336 -19.91 -7.75 -44.34
CA ASP A 336 -19.82 -6.34 -44.04
C ASP A 336 -21.11 -5.88 -43.35
N PHE A 337 -21.10 -5.91 -42.02
CA PHE A 337 -22.26 -5.58 -41.19
C PHE A 337 -22.60 -4.08 -41.20
N SER A 338 -21.70 -3.21 -41.68
CA SER A 338 -21.98 -1.77 -41.85
C SER A 338 -23.05 -1.48 -42.90
N LYS A 339 -23.33 -2.46 -43.77
CA LYS A 339 -24.37 -2.38 -44.82
C LYS A 339 -25.75 -2.82 -44.35
N LEU A 340 -25.88 -3.34 -43.13
CA LEU A 340 -27.18 -3.67 -42.56
C LEU A 340 -27.88 -2.40 -42.07
N PRO A 341 -29.20 -2.26 -42.28
CA PRO A 341 -29.97 -1.20 -41.62
C PRO A 341 -29.96 -1.40 -40.10
N ALA A 342 -30.04 -0.30 -39.34
CA ALA A 342 -29.94 -0.30 -37.88
C ALA A 342 -30.88 -1.31 -37.21
N ASP A 343 -32.12 -1.44 -37.68
CA ASP A 343 -33.10 -2.38 -37.16
C ASP A 343 -32.69 -3.85 -37.36
N ALA A 344 -32.06 -4.17 -38.49
CA ALA A 344 -31.59 -5.52 -38.79
C ALA A 344 -30.33 -5.87 -37.98
N LEU A 345 -29.49 -4.88 -37.68
CA LEU A 345 -28.30 -5.03 -36.85
C LEU A 345 -28.71 -5.25 -35.38
N GLN A 346 -29.65 -4.46 -34.87
CA GLN A 346 -30.19 -4.64 -33.52
C GLN A 346 -30.90 -5.99 -33.36
N ARG A 347 -31.61 -6.46 -34.41
CA ARG A 347 -32.22 -7.79 -34.42
C ARG A 347 -31.18 -8.91 -34.41
N LEU A 348 -30.09 -8.75 -35.15
CA LEU A 348 -28.98 -9.71 -35.17
C LEU A 348 -28.25 -9.76 -33.81
N GLU A 349 -28.03 -8.61 -33.16
CA GLU A 349 -27.47 -8.53 -31.80
C GLU A 349 -28.40 -9.20 -30.78
N ALA A 350 -29.71 -8.95 -30.85
CA ALA A 350 -30.68 -9.61 -29.97
C ALA A 350 -30.69 -11.14 -30.16
N LEU A 351 -30.62 -11.63 -31.40
CA LEU A 351 -30.48 -13.06 -31.71
C LEU A 351 -29.16 -13.62 -31.18
N TYR A 352 -28.06 -12.86 -31.31
CA TYR A 352 -26.75 -13.24 -30.82
C TYR A 352 -26.75 -13.38 -29.29
N THR A 353 -27.24 -12.39 -28.54
CA THR A 353 -27.35 -12.48 -27.07
C THR A 353 -28.27 -13.63 -26.64
N SER A 354 -29.41 -13.80 -27.32
CA SER A 354 -30.36 -14.89 -27.02
C SER A 354 -29.75 -16.28 -27.24
N ILE A 355 -29.13 -16.52 -28.39
CA ILE A 355 -28.49 -17.81 -28.72
C ILE A 355 -27.37 -18.13 -27.74
N ASN A 356 -26.49 -17.16 -27.46
CA ASN A 356 -25.39 -17.38 -26.53
C ASN A 356 -25.89 -17.59 -25.09
N ALA A 357 -26.99 -16.96 -24.70
CA ALA A 357 -27.63 -17.22 -23.41
C ALA A 357 -28.24 -18.62 -23.31
N LYS A 358 -28.90 -19.13 -24.35
CA LYS A 358 -29.45 -20.49 -24.39
C LYS A 358 -28.38 -21.59 -24.36
N VAL A 359 -27.28 -21.38 -25.08
CA VAL A 359 -26.19 -22.36 -25.16
C VAL A 359 -25.24 -22.26 -23.94
N GLY A 360 -25.25 -21.12 -23.24
CA GLY A 360 -24.41 -20.89 -22.07
C GLY A 360 -23.03 -20.32 -22.39
N TYR A 361 -22.83 -19.78 -23.60
CA TYR A 361 -21.59 -19.08 -23.94
C TYR A 361 -21.49 -17.76 -23.18
N SER A 362 -20.36 -17.57 -22.50
CA SER A 362 -20.03 -16.28 -21.89
C SER A 362 -19.30 -15.43 -22.90
N LEU A 363 -19.92 -14.30 -23.24
CA LEU A 363 -19.32 -13.29 -24.07
C LEU A 363 -18.84 -12.15 -23.18
N PRO A 364 -17.67 -11.56 -23.49
CA PRO A 364 -17.29 -10.28 -22.92
C PRO A 364 -18.13 -9.17 -23.56
N GLU A 365 -19.44 -9.16 -23.33
CA GLU A 365 -20.38 -8.19 -23.94
C GLU A 365 -20.07 -6.74 -23.54
N SER A 366 -19.22 -6.53 -22.54
CA SER A 366 -18.39 -5.34 -22.43
C SER A 366 -17.45 -5.50 -21.24
N LEU A 367 -16.16 -5.68 -21.50
CA LEU A 367 -15.17 -5.12 -20.58
C LEU A 367 -15.34 -3.61 -20.67
N GLY A 368 -16.36 -3.05 -20.00
CA GLY A 368 -16.88 -1.69 -20.17
C GLY A 368 -15.79 -0.66 -20.46
N SER A 369 -15.44 -0.52 -21.73
CA SER A 369 -14.38 0.37 -22.19
C SER A 369 -15.01 1.74 -22.23
N LYS A 370 -15.08 2.36 -21.05
CA LYS A 370 -15.50 3.73 -20.95
C LYS A 370 -14.41 4.59 -21.60
N PRO A 371 -14.79 5.54 -22.46
CA PRO A 371 -13.82 6.47 -23.03
C PRO A 371 -13.15 7.25 -21.88
N ILE A 372 -11.88 7.56 -22.06
CA ILE A 372 -11.12 8.38 -21.10
C ILE A 372 -11.66 9.80 -21.21
N ALA A 373 -12.03 10.41 -20.08
CA ALA A 373 -12.53 11.78 -20.06
C ALA A 373 -11.40 12.77 -20.39
N ALA A 374 -11.72 13.80 -21.16
CA ALA A 374 -10.81 14.92 -21.39
C ALA A 374 -10.49 15.64 -20.07
N THR A 375 -9.28 16.18 -19.98
CA THR A 375 -8.79 16.90 -18.81
C THR A 375 -8.65 18.40 -19.12
N GLY A 376 -8.39 19.21 -18.09
CA GLY A 376 -8.08 20.64 -18.26
C GLY A 376 -6.72 20.90 -18.94
N ASP A 377 -5.90 19.88 -19.15
CA ASP A 377 -4.58 19.99 -19.79
C ASP A 377 -4.65 19.62 -21.28
N SER A 378 -4.38 20.61 -22.12
CA SER A 378 -4.34 20.45 -23.58
C SER A 378 -3.30 19.44 -24.07
N ALA A 379 -2.18 19.26 -23.35
CA ALA A 379 -1.14 18.31 -23.75
C ALA A 379 -1.57 16.86 -23.52
N ALA A 380 -2.26 16.60 -22.41
CA ALA A 380 -2.84 15.29 -22.10
C ALA A 380 -3.98 14.91 -23.07
N ASN A 381 -4.77 15.90 -23.51
CA ASN A 381 -5.91 15.64 -24.39
C ASN A 381 -5.51 15.07 -25.76
N SER A 382 -4.35 15.41 -26.31
CA SER A 382 -3.85 14.78 -27.55
C SER A 382 -3.60 13.27 -27.38
N TYR A 383 -3.19 12.84 -26.19
CA TYR A 383 -3.06 11.42 -25.88
C TYR A 383 -4.42 10.75 -25.69
N VAL A 384 -5.35 11.42 -25.00
CA VAL A 384 -6.73 10.95 -24.81
C VAL A 384 -7.41 10.72 -26.16
N ASP A 385 -7.30 11.65 -27.10
CA ASP A 385 -7.89 11.54 -28.44
C ASP A 385 -7.37 10.30 -29.19
N LYS A 386 -6.05 10.06 -29.13
CA LYS A 386 -5.43 8.88 -29.75
C LYS A 386 -5.84 7.57 -29.07
N ALA A 387 -6.02 7.58 -27.76
CA ALA A 387 -6.43 6.40 -27.00
C ALA A 387 -7.90 6.05 -27.26
N CYS A 388 -8.78 7.06 -27.29
CA CYS A 388 -10.20 6.91 -27.57
C CYS A 388 -10.49 6.59 -29.05
N ALA A 389 -9.67 7.08 -30.00
CA ALA A 389 -9.83 6.75 -31.42
C ALA A 389 -9.48 5.28 -31.77
N ARG A 390 -8.88 4.54 -30.85
CA ARG A 390 -8.55 3.12 -30.99
C ARG A 390 -9.57 2.17 -30.34
N VAL A 391 -10.54 2.72 -29.63
CA VAL A 391 -11.73 2.01 -29.12
C VAL A 391 -12.82 2.13 -30.16
#